data_AF-A0A088EXV0-F1
#
_entry.id   AF-A0A088EXV0-F1
#
_cell.length_a   1.000
_cell.length_b   1.000
_cell.length_c   1.000
_cell.angle_alpha   90.00
_cell.angle_beta   90.00
_cell.angle_gamma   90.00
#
_symmetry.space_group_name_H-M   'P 1'
#
loop_
_entity.id
_entity.type
_entity.pdbx_description
1 polymer ?
#
loop_
_entity_poly.entity_id
_entity_poly.type
_entity_poly.pdbx_seq_one_letter_code
_entity_poly.pdbx_strand_id
1 'polypeptide(L)'
;MNFEEALSLLKKGEKLQRLGWNGKGIFIEMQVPNMHSKMSHPYLFIDTTGLISDNLDARRNLVPWAPSQTDILAEDWQILAP
;
A
#
# COMPACT_ATOMS: atom_id res chain seq x y z
N MET A 1 13.33 0.24 5.07
CA MET A 1 12.96 1.39 5.93
C MET A 1 11.92 0.89 6.93
N ASN A 2 11.82 1.50 8.11
CA ASN A 2 10.80 1.10 9.10
C ASN A 2 9.42 1.68 8.73
N PHE A 3 8.38 1.30 9.49
CA PHE A 3 7.01 1.75 9.20
C PHE A 3 6.80 3.25 9.47
N GLU A 4 7.48 3.84 10.45
CA GLU A 4 7.38 5.27 10.76
C GLU A 4 7.91 6.15 9.62
N GLU A 5 9.03 5.74 9.02
CA GLU A 5 9.61 6.34 7.81
C GLU A 5 8.66 6.15 6.62
N ALA A 6 8.15 4.94 6.43
CA ALA A 6 7.18 4.63 5.37
C ALA A 6 5.90 5.47 5.51
N LEU A 7 5.34 5.61 6.71
CA LEU A 7 4.16 6.43 6.99
C LEU A 7 4.42 7.91 6.70
N SER A 8 5.63 8.40 7.01
CA SER A 8 6.03 9.78 6.70
C SER A 8 6.10 10.03 5.20
N LEU A 9 6.49 9.04 4.40
CA LEU A 9 6.50 9.11 2.93
C LEU A 9 5.11 8.93 2.32
N LEU A 10 4.29 8.03 2.86
CA LEU A 10 2.89 7.85 2.45
C LEU A 10 2.10 9.17 2.60
N LYS A 11 2.31 9.89 3.69
CA LYS A 11 1.72 11.23 3.90
C LYS A 11 2.18 12.28 2.88
N LYS A 12 3.32 12.06 2.22
CA LYS A 12 3.85 12.92 1.14
C LYS A 12 3.38 12.48 -0.25
N GLY A 13 2.56 11.42 -0.34
CA GLY A 13 2.04 10.89 -1.60
C GLY A 13 2.92 9.85 -2.27
N GLU A 14 3.97 9.37 -1.59
CA GLU A 14 4.77 8.26 -2.11
C GLU A 14 4.00 6.94 -2.05
N LYS A 15 4.30 6.06 -3.00
CA LYS A 15 3.81 4.67 -3.02
C LYS A 15 4.85 3.76 -2.39
N LEU A 16 4.43 2.91 -1.45
CA LEU A 16 5.33 2.09 -0.67
C LEU A 16 4.96 0.61 -0.84
N GLN A 17 5.97 -0.25 -0.80
CA GLN A 17 5.78 -1.70 -0.79
C GLN A 17 6.75 -2.33 0.20
N ARG A 18 6.45 -3.55 0.65
CA ARG A 18 7.41 -4.38 1.39
C ARG A 18 8.19 -5.26 0.43
N LEU A 19 9.48 -5.47 0.71
CA LEU A 19 10.31 -6.42 -0.05
C LEU A 19 9.75 -7.85 0.04
N GLY A 20 9.22 -8.23 1.20
CA GLY A 20 8.68 -9.57 1.45
C GLY A 20 7.26 -9.83 0.94
N TRP A 21 6.61 -8.88 0.26
CA TRP A 21 5.28 -9.14 -0.31
C TRP A 21 5.37 -10.09 -1.51
N ASN A 22 4.54 -11.14 -1.47
CA ASN A 22 4.46 -12.19 -2.49
C ASN A 22 3.73 -11.71 -3.76
N GLY A 23 4.24 -10.65 -4.40
CA GLY A 23 3.62 -10.15 -5.62
C GLY A 23 4.32 -8.90 -6.16
N LYS A 24 4.82 -9.00 -7.39
CA LYS A 24 5.15 -7.79 -8.17
C LYS A 24 3.85 -7.04 -8.45
N GLY A 25 3.87 -5.73 -8.24
CA GLY A 25 2.72 -4.86 -8.48
C GLY A 25 1.73 -4.74 -7.31
N ILE A 26 2.15 -5.07 -6.08
CA ILE A 26 1.41 -4.74 -4.86
C ILE A 26 2.08 -3.56 -4.16
N PHE A 27 1.32 -2.51 -3.86
CA PHE A 27 1.80 -1.36 -3.09
C PHE A 27 0.67 -0.76 -2.24
N ILE A 28 1.04 0.07 -1.27
CA ILE A 28 0.12 0.92 -0.51
C ILE A 28 0.34 2.39 -0.85
N GLU A 29 -0.72 3.16 -0.71
CA GLU A 29 -0.74 4.60 -0.95
C GLU A 29 -1.75 5.26 0.00
N MET A 30 -1.52 6.53 0.34
CA MET A 30 -2.49 7.34 1.07
C MET A 30 -3.44 8.03 0.10
N GLN A 31 -4.73 7.74 0.22
CA GLN A 31 -5.76 8.52 -0.44
C GLN A 31 -6.10 9.74 0.42
N VAL A 32 -6.05 10.94 -0.18
CA VAL A 32 -6.52 12.18 0.44
C VAL A 32 -7.81 12.63 -0.28
N PRO A 33 -8.92 12.87 0.44
CA PRO A 33 -10.20 13.23 -0.17
C PRO A 33 -10.14 14.47 -1.06
N ASN A 34 -10.88 14.41 -2.18
CA ASN A 34 -11.16 15.48 -3.11
C ASN A 34 -12.65 15.48 -3.50
N MET A 35 -13.08 16.36 -4.42
CA MET A 35 -14.49 16.50 -4.83
C MET A 35 -15.13 15.21 -5.38
N HIS A 36 -14.33 14.23 -5.80
CA HIS A 36 -14.81 12.96 -6.35
C HIS A 36 -14.59 11.78 -5.38
N SER A 37 -14.13 12.04 -4.16
CA SER A 37 -13.82 11.00 -3.18
C SER A 37 -15.09 10.51 -2.47
N LYS A 38 -15.17 9.19 -2.30
CA LYS A 38 -16.26 8.55 -1.53
C LYS A 38 -16.09 8.72 -0.01
N MET A 39 -14.85 8.74 0.47
CA MET A 39 -14.53 8.87 1.89
C MET A 39 -14.19 10.32 2.23
N SER A 40 -14.52 10.75 3.45
CA SER A 40 -14.35 12.13 3.92
C SER A 40 -13.06 12.37 4.71
N HIS A 41 -12.29 11.31 5.02
CA HIS A 41 -11.03 11.39 5.75
C HIS A 41 -9.92 10.68 4.96
N PRO A 42 -8.64 11.08 5.12
CA PRO A 42 -7.52 10.35 4.54
C PRO A 42 -7.46 8.91 5.06
N TYR A 43 -7.09 7.98 4.19
CA TYR A 43 -6.92 6.56 4.55
C TYR A 43 -5.83 5.92 3.70
N LEU A 44 -5.26 4.84 4.21
CA LEU A 44 -4.39 3.97 3.42
C LEU A 44 -5.23 2.95 2.67
N PHE A 45 -4.85 2.67 1.44
CA PHE A 45 -5.38 1.55 0.67
C PHE A 45 -4.21 0.72 0.13
N ILE A 46 -4.51 -0.54 -0.14
CA ILE A 46 -3.61 -1.44 -0.85
C ILE A 46 -4.12 -1.62 -2.28
N ASP A 47 -3.20 -1.46 -3.23
CA ASP A 47 -3.43 -1.76 -4.64
C ASP A 47 -2.83 -3.12 -4.95
N THR A 48 -3.69 -4.04 -5.36
CA THR A 48 -3.30 -5.38 -5.84
C THR A 48 -3.68 -5.58 -7.30
N THR A 49 -4.12 -4.53 -8.00
CA THR A 49 -4.58 -4.61 -9.39
C THR A 49 -3.46 -5.01 -10.34
N GLY A 50 -2.23 -4.62 -10.02
CA GLY A 50 -1.01 -5.00 -10.74
C GLY A 50 -0.44 -6.37 -10.34
N LEU A 51 -1.09 -7.12 -9.45
CA LEU A 51 -0.57 -8.40 -8.95
C LEU A 51 -0.35 -9.41 -10.08
N ILE A 52 0.92 -9.79 -10.25
CA ILE A 52 1.36 -10.90 -11.11
C ILE A 52 1.43 -12.17 -10.25
N SER A 53 0.48 -13.09 -10.48
CA SER A 53 0.39 -14.38 -9.80
C SER A 53 -0.20 -15.42 -10.74
N ASP A 54 0.25 -16.66 -10.60
CA ASP A 54 -0.28 -17.88 -11.22
C ASP A 54 -1.55 -18.41 -10.53
N ASN A 55 -1.82 -17.94 -9.30
CA ASN A 55 -3.06 -18.23 -8.60
C ASN A 55 -4.23 -17.49 -9.28
N LEU A 56 -5.12 -18.26 -9.93
CA LEU A 56 -6.30 -17.74 -10.62
C LEU A 56 -7.30 -17.06 -9.68
N ASP A 57 -7.30 -17.43 -8.39
CA ASP A 57 -8.16 -16.84 -7.37
C ASP A 57 -7.55 -15.58 -6.73
N ALA A 58 -6.35 -15.18 -7.13
CA ALA A 58 -5.70 -13.97 -6.64
C ALA A 58 -6.54 -12.74 -6.98
N ARG A 59 -7.04 -12.09 -5.93
CA ARG A 59 -7.89 -10.90 -6.08
C ARG A 59 -7.03 -9.70 -6.47
N ARG A 60 -7.56 -8.92 -7.42
CA ARG A 60 -6.94 -7.72 -7.99
C ARG A 60 -7.82 -6.52 -7.71
N ASN A 61 -7.69 -5.99 -6.50
CA ASN A 61 -8.58 -4.98 -5.95
C ASN A 61 -7.83 -3.76 -5.44
N LEU A 62 -8.59 -2.67 -5.30
CA LEU A 62 -8.25 -1.48 -4.55
C LEU A 62 -9.14 -1.42 -3.31
N VAL A 63 -8.56 -1.63 -2.13
CA VAL A 63 -9.34 -1.71 -0.88
C VAL A 63 -8.65 -0.95 0.26
N PRO A 64 -9.42 -0.39 1.20
CA PRO A 64 -8.85 0.16 2.43
C PRO A 64 -7.94 -0.86 3.12
N TRP A 65 -6.82 -0.39 3.63
CA TRP A 65 -5.80 -1.22 4.24
C TRP A 65 -5.50 -0.73 5.66
N ALA A 66 -5.49 -1.66 6.60
CA ALA A 66 -5.05 -1.42 7.96
C ALA A 66 -3.71 -2.16 8.15
N PRO A 67 -2.66 -1.47 8.62
CA PRO A 67 -1.39 -2.13 8.89
C PRO A 67 -1.59 -3.17 9.99
N SER A 68 -1.13 -4.39 9.75
CA SER A 68 -1.08 -5.41 10.79
C SER A 68 0.10 -5.15 11.73
N GLN A 69 0.18 -5.87 12.85
CA GLN A 69 1.33 -5.78 13.74
C GLN A 69 2.66 -6.14 13.03
N THR A 70 2.62 -7.08 12.08
CA THR A 70 3.80 -7.47 11.31
C THR A 70 4.18 -6.46 10.24
N ASP A 71 3.27 -5.56 9.86
CA ASP A 71 3.55 -4.43 8.98
C ASP A 71 4.15 -3.25 9.74
N ILE A 72 3.64 -2.98 10.96
CA ILE A 72 4.16 -1.94 11.85
C ILE A 72 5.59 -2.26 12.28
N LEU A 73 5.90 -3.53 12.59
CA LEU A 73 7.24 -3.96 13.03
C LEU A 73 8.19 -4.32 11.88
N ALA A 74 7.81 -4.03 10.63
CA ALA A 74 8.60 -4.36 9.46
C ALA A 74 9.68 -3.31 9.18
N GLU A 75 10.85 -3.80 8.78
CA GLU A 75 12.04 -2.98 8.44
C GLU A 75 12.33 -2.96 6.92
N ASP A 76 11.49 -3.65 6.15
CA ASP A 76 11.70 -3.96 4.73
C ASP A 76 10.82 -3.12 3.78
N TRP A 77 10.33 -1.97 4.25
CA TRP A 77 9.61 -1.03 3.40
C TRP A 77 10.55 -0.34 2.39
N GLN A 78 10.02 -0.05 1.20
CA GLN A 78 10.71 0.65 0.12
C GLN A 78 9.72 1.48 -0.72
N ILE A 79 10.20 2.58 -1.31
CA ILE A 79 9.43 3.33 -2.32
C ILE A 79 9.25 2.43 -3.53
N LEU A 80 8.04 2.43 -4.11
CA LEU A 80 7.77 1.76 -5.37
C LEU A 80 8.56 2.45 -6.46
N ALA A 81 9.56 1.77 -7.01
CA ALA A 81 10.31 2.27 -8.15
C ALA A 81 9.36 2.44 -9.37
N PRO A 82 9.55 3.50 -10.17
CA PRO A 82 8.74 3.73 -11.36
C PRO A 82 8.86 2.63 -12.42
#